data_AF-A0A3S4HTW2-F1
#
_entry.id   AF-A0A3S4HTW2-F1
#
_cell.length_a   1.000
_cell.length_b   1.000
_cell.length_c   1.000
_cell.angle_alpha   90.00
_cell.angle_beta   90.00
_cell.angle_gamma   90.00
#
_symmetry.space_group_name_H-M   'P 1'
#
loop_
_entity.id
_entity.type
_entity.pdbx_description
1 polymer ?
#
loop_
_entity_poly.entity_id
_entity_poly.type
_entity_poly.pdbx_seq_one_letter_code
_entity_poly.pdbx_strand_id
1 'polypeptide(L)'
;MINSEQRLSEQFENLANRIFEHSNRRVDEQNRQSLNSLLTPLREQLDGFRRQVQESFGKEAQERHTLAHEIRNLQQLNAQMAQEAINLTRALKGDNKAQGNWGEVVLARVLEASGLREGYEYETQVSIENDARSRMQPDVIVRLPQGKDVVIDAKMTLVAYERYFKR
;
A
#
# COMPACT_ATOMS: atom_id res chain seq x y z
N MET A 1 2.60 -98.52 20.69
CA MET A 1 3.50 -97.45 20.17
C MET A 1 2.88 -96.70 18.99
N ILE A 2 2.25 -97.37 18.02
CA ILE A 2 1.64 -96.73 16.83
C ILE A 2 0.51 -95.72 17.19
N ASN A 3 -0.33 -96.05 18.17
CA ASN A 3 -1.47 -95.19 18.57
C ASN A 3 -1.06 -93.90 19.32
N SER A 4 0.06 -93.95 20.04
CA SER A 4 0.63 -92.78 20.72
C SER A 4 1.27 -91.79 19.75
N GLU A 5 1.87 -92.26 18.65
CA GLU A 5 2.42 -91.39 17.60
C GLU A 5 1.32 -90.68 16.79
N GLN A 6 0.23 -91.39 16.45
CA GLN A 6 -0.91 -90.76 15.77
C GLN A 6 -1.54 -89.65 16.61
N ARG A 7 -1.76 -89.88 17.91
CA ARG A 7 -2.26 -88.85 18.83
C ARG A 7 -1.33 -87.64 18.94
N LEU A 8 -0.02 -87.86 18.97
CA LEU A 8 0.97 -86.78 18.99
C LEU A 8 0.94 -85.97 17.70
N SER A 9 0.79 -86.63 16.55
CA SER A 9 0.67 -85.97 15.25
C SER A 9 -0.61 -85.11 15.16
N GLU A 10 -1.75 -85.63 15.60
CA GLU A 10 -3.01 -84.87 15.66
C GLU A 10 -2.94 -83.68 16.63
N GLN A 11 -2.30 -83.85 17.80
CA GLN A 11 -2.10 -82.77 18.77
C GLN A 11 -1.18 -81.69 18.20
N PHE A 12 -0.13 -82.08 17.48
CA PHE A 12 0.78 -81.16 16.82
C PHE A 12 0.07 -80.38 15.70
N GLU A 13 -0.72 -81.06 14.86
CA GLU A 13 -1.47 -80.42 13.78
C GLU A 13 -2.51 -79.43 14.32
N ASN A 14 -3.24 -79.81 15.38
CA ASN A 14 -4.19 -78.90 16.05
C ASN A 14 -3.49 -77.70 16.68
N LEU A 15 -2.33 -77.90 17.31
CA LEU A 15 -1.55 -76.81 17.89
C LEU A 15 -0.98 -75.90 16.80
N ALA A 16 -0.47 -76.46 15.71
CA ALA A 16 0.04 -75.72 14.56
C ALA A 16 -1.06 -74.87 13.92
N ASN A 17 -2.25 -75.44 13.67
CA ASN A 17 -3.40 -74.70 13.13
C ASN A 17 -3.82 -73.56 14.07
N ARG A 18 -3.84 -73.80 15.38
CA ARG A 18 -4.21 -72.78 16.38
C ARG A 18 -3.16 -71.66 16.47
N ILE A 19 -1.87 -71.99 16.36
CA ILE A 19 -0.77 -71.02 16.29
C ILE A 19 -0.86 -70.20 15.00
N PHE A 20 -1.11 -70.84 13.86
CA PHE A 20 -1.27 -70.16 12.58
C PHE A 20 -2.47 -69.21 12.58
N GLU A 21 -3.64 -69.63 13.06
CA GLU A 21 -4.80 -68.73 13.19
C GLU A 21 -4.50 -67.52 14.08
N HIS A 22 -3.89 -67.76 15.25
CA HIS A 22 -3.57 -66.68 16.18
C HIS A 22 -2.54 -65.72 15.58
N SER A 23 -1.50 -66.24 14.90
CA SER A 23 -0.50 -65.44 14.22
C SER A 23 -1.13 -64.62 13.09
N ASN A 24 -2.03 -65.21 12.30
CA ASN A 24 -2.71 -64.53 11.20
C ASN A 24 -3.61 -63.39 11.70
N ARG A 25 -4.39 -63.61 12.77
CA ARG A 25 -5.21 -62.55 13.40
C ARG A 25 -4.33 -61.41 13.93
N ARG A 26 -3.23 -61.75 14.59
CA ARG A 26 -2.28 -60.77 15.15
C ARG A 26 -1.61 -59.94 14.07
N VAL A 27 -1.23 -60.56 12.95
CA VAL A 27 -0.70 -59.85 11.77
C VAL A 27 -1.76 -58.93 11.15
N ASP A 28 -3.00 -59.37 11.04
CA ASP A 28 -4.08 -58.55 10.46
C ASP A 28 -4.41 -57.31 11.33
N GLU A 29 -4.44 -57.48 12.66
CA GLU A 29 -4.58 -56.38 13.62
C GLU A 29 -3.39 -55.42 13.56
N GLN A 30 -2.16 -55.94 13.50
CA GLN A 30 -0.96 -55.12 13.44
C GLN A 30 -0.85 -54.34 12.13
N ASN A 31 -1.27 -54.94 11.01
CA ASN A 31 -1.40 -54.27 9.72
C ASN A 31 -2.47 -53.17 9.77
N ARG A 32 -3.65 -53.44 10.32
CA ARG A 32 -4.71 -52.44 10.49
C ARG A 32 -4.28 -51.26 11.36
N GLN A 33 -3.59 -51.52 12.48
CA GLN A 33 -3.04 -50.46 13.33
C GLN A 33 -2.00 -49.63 12.60
N SER A 34 -1.08 -50.28 11.88
CA SER A 34 -0.02 -49.59 11.13
C SER A 34 -0.59 -48.77 9.97
N LEU A 35 -1.59 -49.28 9.26
CA LEU A 35 -2.27 -48.53 8.21
C LEU A 35 -3.05 -47.34 8.79
N ASN A 36 -3.76 -47.52 9.91
CA ASN A 36 -4.45 -46.40 10.56
C ASN A 36 -3.47 -45.33 11.06
N SER A 37 -2.33 -45.71 11.65
CA SER A 37 -1.36 -44.74 12.15
C SER A 37 -0.71 -43.93 11.03
N LEU A 38 -0.60 -44.50 9.82
CA LEU A 38 -0.08 -43.81 8.63
C LEU A 38 -1.14 -42.98 7.91
N LEU A 39 -2.38 -43.48 7.80
CA LEU A 39 -3.44 -42.83 7.02
C LEU A 39 -4.17 -41.73 7.80
N THR A 40 -4.26 -41.84 9.12
CA THR A 40 -4.94 -40.82 9.96
C THR A 40 -4.27 -39.45 9.84
N PRO A 41 -2.94 -39.31 10.00
CA PRO A 41 -2.26 -38.02 9.84
C PRO A 41 -2.42 -37.45 8.43
N LEU A 42 -2.39 -38.30 7.40
CA LEU A 42 -2.57 -37.88 6.01
C LEU A 42 -3.98 -37.31 5.79
N ARG A 43 -5.01 -37.97 6.31
CA ARG A 43 -6.38 -37.48 6.25
C ARG A 43 -6.52 -36.13 6.96
N GLU A 44 -5.96 -36.00 8.16
CA GLU A 44 -5.98 -34.76 8.93
C GLU A 44 -5.27 -33.61 8.19
N GLN A 45 -4.12 -33.91 7.57
CA GLN A 45 -3.38 -32.95 6.74
C GLN A 45 -4.19 -32.53 5.51
N LEU A 46 -4.84 -33.46 4.82
CA LEU A 46 -5.70 -33.15 3.66
C LEU A 46 -6.92 -32.32 4.07
N ASP A 47 -7.54 -32.63 5.21
CA ASP A 47 -8.66 -31.84 5.75
C ASP A 47 -8.21 -30.44 6.19
N GLY A 48 -7.00 -30.31 6.73
CA GLY A 48 -6.36 -29.03 7.05
C GLY A 48 -6.06 -28.21 5.79
N PHE A 49 -5.44 -28.84 4.80
CA PHE A 49 -5.13 -28.23 3.50
C PHE A 49 -6.40 -27.74 2.80
N ARG A 50 -7.46 -28.56 2.74
CA ARG A 50 -8.74 -28.17 2.13
C ARG A 50 -9.33 -26.93 2.80
N ARG A 51 -9.30 -26.87 4.14
CA ARG A 51 -9.76 -25.70 4.90
C ARG A 51 -8.93 -24.46 4.59
N GLN A 52 -7.60 -24.58 4.61
CA GLN A 52 -6.70 -23.46 4.33
C GLN A 52 -6.87 -22.92 2.90
N VAL A 53 -7.07 -23.80 1.92
CA VAL A 53 -7.35 -23.41 0.53
C VAL A 53 -8.67 -22.66 0.43
N GLN A 54 -9.76 -23.16 1.02
CA GLN A 54 -11.05 -22.46 1.03
C GLN A 54 -10.97 -21.09 1.71
N GLU A 55 -10.30 -21.02 2.86
CA GLU A 55 -10.12 -19.77 3.60
C GLU A 55 -9.30 -18.75 2.80
N SER A 56 -8.23 -19.20 2.13
CA SER A 56 -7.39 -18.34 1.29
C SER A 56 -8.16 -17.77 0.11
N PHE A 57 -8.95 -18.58 -0.59
CA PHE A 57 -9.78 -18.09 -1.70
C PHE A 57 -10.85 -17.10 -1.24
N GLY A 58 -11.44 -17.34 -0.05
CA GLY A 58 -12.39 -16.40 0.55
C GLY A 58 -11.76 -15.04 0.87
N LYS A 59 -10.58 -15.05 1.51
CA LYS A 59 -9.83 -13.83 1.85
C LYS A 59 -9.38 -13.09 0.59
N GLU A 60 -8.83 -13.79 -0.40
CA GLU A 60 -8.38 -13.18 -1.66
C GLU A 60 -9.53 -12.51 -2.41
N ALA A 61 -10.72 -13.13 -2.45
CA ALA A 61 -11.90 -12.53 -3.07
C ALA A 61 -12.31 -11.23 -2.37
N GLN A 62 -12.27 -11.20 -1.04
CA GLN A 62 -12.58 -10.01 -0.25
C GLN A 62 -11.54 -8.90 -0.46
N GLU A 63 -10.25 -9.23 -0.44
CA GLU A 63 -9.16 -8.29 -0.71
C GLU A 63 -9.25 -7.69 -2.11
N ARG A 64 -9.53 -8.52 -3.14
CA ARG A 64 -9.74 -8.05 -4.51
C ARG A 64 -10.92 -7.07 -4.61
N HIS A 65 -11.99 -7.29 -3.84
CA HIS A 65 -13.13 -6.38 -3.83
C HIS A 65 -12.78 -5.02 -3.20
N THR A 66 -12.09 -5.04 -2.06
CA THR A 66 -11.58 -3.83 -1.39
C THR A 66 -10.63 -3.06 -2.30
N LEU A 67 -9.69 -3.74 -2.96
CA LEU A 67 -8.75 -3.11 -3.89
C LEU A 67 -9.48 -2.47 -5.08
N ALA A 68 -10.46 -3.17 -5.67
CA ALA A 68 -11.26 -2.62 -6.76
C ALA A 68 -12.04 -1.37 -6.34
N HIS A 69 -12.57 -1.34 -5.11
CA HIS A 69 -13.22 -0.16 -4.55
C HIS A 69 -12.24 1.00 -4.39
N GLU A 70 -11.05 0.75 -3.86
CA GLU A 70 -10.04 1.79 -3.65
C GLU A 70 -9.52 2.36 -4.98
N ILE A 71 -9.33 1.52 -6.00
CA ILE A 71 -8.97 1.96 -7.35
C ILE A 71 -10.06 2.89 -7.93
N ARG A 72 -11.35 2.56 -7.74
CA ARG A 72 -12.44 3.44 -8.20
C ARG A 72 -12.45 4.77 -7.46
N ASN A 73 -12.22 4.75 -6.14
CA ASN A 73 -12.10 5.98 -5.34
C ASN A 73 -10.94 6.85 -5.84
N LEU A 74 -9.77 6.26 -6.09
CA LEU A 74 -8.61 6.95 -6.64
C LEU A 74 -8.87 7.51 -8.05
N GLN A 75 -9.58 6.78 -8.90
CA GLN A 75 -10.00 7.28 -10.22
C GLN A 75 -10.93 8.48 -10.09
N GLN A 76 -11.90 8.43 -9.18
CA GLN A 76 -12.82 9.55 -8.93
C GLN A 76 -12.09 10.77 -8.37
N LEU A 77 -11.18 10.58 -7.42
CA LEU A 77 -10.37 11.65 -6.85
C LEU A 77 -9.47 12.30 -7.91
N ASN A 78 -8.82 11.50 -8.76
CA ASN A 78 -8.03 12.03 -9.87
C ASN A 78 -8.87 12.84 -10.86
N ALA A 79 -10.08 12.38 -11.18
CA ALA A 79 -10.99 13.14 -12.05
C ALA A 79 -11.40 14.48 -11.42
N GLN A 80 -11.66 14.51 -10.10
CA GLN A 80 -11.96 15.74 -9.36
C GLN A 80 -10.76 16.69 -9.34
N MET A 81 -9.57 16.20 -9.00
CA MET A 81 -8.34 17.01 -9.02
C MET A 81 -8.04 17.58 -10.41
N ALA A 82 -8.22 16.79 -11.47
CA ALA A 82 -8.05 17.28 -12.84
C ALA A 82 -9.04 18.41 -13.16
N GLN A 83 -10.28 18.29 -12.71
CA GLN A 83 -11.29 19.33 -12.87
C GLN A 83 -10.96 20.59 -12.07
N GLU A 84 -10.49 20.45 -10.83
CA GLU A 84 -10.03 21.56 -9.99
C GLU A 84 -8.83 22.27 -10.60
N ALA A 85 -7.85 21.53 -11.12
CA ALA A 85 -6.70 22.10 -11.82
C ALA A 85 -7.11 22.88 -13.07
N ILE A 86 -8.08 22.37 -13.85
CA ILE A 86 -8.65 23.10 -15.00
C ILE A 86 -9.37 24.36 -14.54
N ASN A 87 -10.19 24.28 -13.49
CA ASN A 87 -10.92 25.43 -12.95
C ASN A 87 -9.97 26.49 -12.41
N LEU A 88 -8.92 26.08 -11.69
CA LEU A 88 -7.84 26.93 -11.21
C LEU A 88 -7.10 27.59 -12.37
N THR A 89 -6.70 26.82 -13.39
CA THR A 89 -6.02 27.36 -14.58
C THR A 89 -6.90 28.37 -15.32
N ARG A 90 -8.21 28.11 -15.42
CA ARG A 90 -9.16 29.07 -16.02
C ARG A 90 -9.31 30.34 -15.18
N ALA A 91 -9.42 30.20 -13.86
CA ALA A 91 -9.51 31.33 -12.94
C ALA A 91 -8.25 32.21 -13.06
N LEU A 92 -7.06 31.60 -13.08
CA LEU A 92 -5.79 32.30 -13.23
C LEU A 92 -5.58 32.89 -14.64
N LYS A 93 -6.25 32.38 -15.68
CA LYS A 93 -6.18 32.91 -17.05
C LYS A 93 -7.10 34.12 -17.29
N GLY A 94 -8.22 34.19 -16.57
CA GLY A 94 -9.26 35.21 -16.77
C GLY A 94 -9.16 36.41 -15.82
N ASP A 95 -8.56 36.22 -14.64
CA ASP A 95 -8.45 37.26 -13.62
C ASP A 95 -6.98 37.62 -13.34
N ASN A 96 -6.55 38.76 -13.89
CA ASN A 96 -5.21 39.32 -13.68
C ASN A 96 -4.88 39.48 -12.19
N LYS A 97 -5.88 39.74 -11.33
CA LYS A 97 -5.70 39.88 -9.89
C LYS A 97 -5.45 38.53 -9.21
N ALA A 98 -6.17 37.49 -9.62
CA ALA A 98 -5.94 36.13 -9.13
C ALA A 98 -4.55 35.60 -9.55
N GLN A 99 -4.12 35.90 -10.78
CA GLN A 99 -2.79 35.57 -11.28
C GLN A 99 -1.68 36.28 -10.49
N GLY A 100 -1.87 37.57 -10.16
CA GLY A 100 -0.95 38.33 -9.31
C GLY A 100 -0.86 37.73 -7.90
N ASN A 101 -1.99 37.52 -7.24
CA ASN A 101 -2.04 36.92 -5.90
C ASN A 101 -1.38 35.53 -5.85
N TRP A 102 -1.53 34.72 -6.89
CA TRP A 102 -0.88 33.40 -6.94
C TRP A 102 0.64 33.50 -7.15
N GLY A 103 1.09 34.47 -7.95
CA GLY A 103 2.51 34.80 -8.08
C GLY A 103 3.14 35.22 -6.76
N GLU A 104 2.42 36.02 -5.96
CA GLU A 104 2.84 36.43 -4.61
C GLU A 104 2.96 35.22 -3.65
N VAL A 105 1.97 34.30 -3.66
CA VAL A 105 2.02 33.08 -2.83
C VAL A 105 3.18 32.16 -3.21
N VAL A 106 3.45 32.01 -4.51
CA VAL A 106 4.60 31.21 -4.99
C VAL A 106 5.92 31.86 -4.59
N LEU A 107 6.04 33.19 -4.73
CA LEU A 107 7.22 33.93 -4.32
C LEU A 107 7.49 33.79 -2.82
N ALA A 108 6.47 33.95 -1.97
CA ALA A 108 6.60 33.76 -0.52
C ALA A 108 7.13 32.36 -0.17
N ARG A 109 6.56 31.31 -0.78
CA ARG A 109 7.01 29.92 -0.58
C ARG A 109 8.46 29.68 -0.99
N VAL A 110 8.93 30.32 -2.07
CA VAL A 110 10.33 30.19 -2.52
C VAL A 110 11.29 30.86 -1.54
N LEU A 111 10.90 32.01 -0.96
CA LEU A 111 11.70 32.71 0.04
C LEU A 111 11.78 31.93 1.34
N GLU A 112 10.65 31.39 1.81
CA GLU A 112 10.61 30.48 2.97
C GLU A 112 11.48 29.24 2.75
N ALA A 113 11.37 28.60 1.59
CA ALA A 113 12.19 27.43 1.23
C ALA A 113 13.69 27.77 1.12
N SER A 114 14.03 29.03 0.83
CA SER A 114 15.41 29.53 0.83
C SER A 114 15.94 29.86 2.23
N GLY A 115 15.12 29.66 3.28
CA GLY A 115 15.49 29.87 4.68
C GLY A 115 15.23 31.29 5.20
N LEU A 116 14.52 32.14 4.45
CA LEU A 116 14.14 33.49 4.87
C LEU A 116 12.81 33.44 5.63
N ARG A 117 12.64 34.24 6.69
CA ARG A 117 11.39 34.29 7.46
C ARG A 117 10.64 35.59 7.22
N GLU A 118 9.33 35.48 7.03
CA GLU A 118 8.46 36.63 6.89
C GLU A 118 8.50 37.51 8.16
N GLY A 119 8.58 38.83 7.96
CA GLY A 119 8.69 39.82 9.04
C GLY A 119 10.08 39.98 9.66
N TYR A 120 11.06 39.17 9.25
CA TYR A 120 12.46 39.29 9.70
C TYR A 120 13.40 39.54 8.53
N GLU A 121 13.56 38.54 7.67
CA GLU A 121 14.44 38.60 6.50
C GLU A 121 13.71 39.07 5.25
N TYR A 122 12.38 38.97 5.18
CA TYR A 122 11.61 39.58 4.10
C TYR A 122 10.22 40.07 4.53
N GLU A 123 9.70 41.06 3.82
CA GLU A 123 8.37 41.64 4.03
C GLU A 123 7.61 41.69 2.69
N THR A 124 6.32 41.34 2.72
CA THR A 124 5.41 41.36 1.57
C THR A 124 4.56 42.65 1.59
N GLN A 125 4.18 43.17 0.41
CA GLN A 125 3.20 44.26 0.25
C GLN A 125 3.52 45.60 0.99
N VAL A 126 4.79 45.91 1.24
CA VAL A 126 5.20 47.14 1.94
C VAL A 126 4.91 48.36 1.06
N SER A 127 4.10 49.30 1.56
CA SER A 127 3.96 50.63 0.92
C SER A 127 5.08 51.54 1.41
N ILE A 128 5.99 51.90 0.51
CA ILE A 128 7.06 52.86 0.80
C ILE A 128 6.68 54.21 0.17
N GLU A 129 6.67 55.26 0.99
CA GLU A 129 6.66 56.64 0.51
C GLU A 129 8.11 57.07 0.27
N ASN A 130 8.43 57.37 -0.99
CA ASN A 130 9.73 57.91 -1.34
C ASN A 130 9.76 59.44 -1.10
N ASP A 131 10.94 60.02 -0.87
CA ASP A 131 11.14 61.47 -0.62
C ASP A 131 10.52 62.40 -1.69
N ALA A 132 10.23 61.85 -2.89
CA ALA A 132 9.56 62.52 -3.99
C ALA A 132 8.01 62.44 -3.97
N ARG A 133 7.39 61.97 -2.88
CA ARG A 133 5.94 61.68 -2.76
C ARG A 133 5.38 60.73 -3.83
N SER A 134 6.19 59.82 -4.37
CA SER A 134 5.68 58.71 -5.17
C SER A 134 5.57 57.46 -4.30
N ARG A 135 4.40 56.83 -4.29
CA ARG A 135 4.15 55.59 -3.57
C ARG A 135 4.67 54.44 -4.42
N MET A 136 5.69 53.74 -3.96
CA MET A 136 6.14 52.48 -4.54
C MET A 136 5.66 51.34 -3.65
N GLN A 137 5.03 50.35 -4.26
CA GLN A 137 4.55 49.15 -3.59
C GLN A 137 5.18 47.94 -4.28
N PRO A 138 6.39 47.54 -3.89
CA PRO A 138 7.00 46.31 -4.39
C PRO A 138 6.30 45.07 -3.82
N ASP A 139 6.39 43.95 -4.55
CA ASP A 139 5.77 42.69 -4.13
C ASP A 139 6.44 42.14 -2.87
N VAL A 140 7.79 42.16 -2.82
CA VAL A 140 8.58 41.75 -1.65
C VAL A 140 9.84 42.60 -1.47
N ILE A 141 10.22 42.83 -0.21
CA ILE A 141 11.51 43.40 0.19
C ILE A 141 12.24 42.38 1.06
N VAL A 142 13.46 42.00 0.67
CA VAL A 142 14.35 41.14 1.45
C VAL A 142 15.40 41.99 2.14
N ARG A 143 15.51 41.89 3.47
CA ARG A 143 16.50 42.59 4.29
C ARG A 143 17.75 41.75 4.45
N LEU A 144 18.87 42.28 3.96
CA LEU A 144 20.18 41.64 4.04
C LEU A 144 20.99 42.17 5.24
N PRO A 145 21.99 41.40 5.70
CA PRO A 145 22.96 41.89 6.68
C PRO A 145 23.62 43.19 6.21
N GLN A 146 24.03 44.04 7.16
CA GLN A 146 24.60 45.38 6.93
C GLN A 146 23.59 46.46 6.48
N GLY A 147 22.29 46.23 6.69
CA GLY A 147 21.25 47.23 6.42
C GLY A 147 21.02 47.48 4.94
N LYS A 148 21.19 46.45 4.11
CA LYS A 148 20.92 46.51 2.67
C LYS A 148 19.58 45.87 2.38
N ASP A 149 18.83 46.46 1.46
CA ASP A 149 17.53 45.94 1.04
C ASP A 149 17.55 45.51 -0.43
N VAL A 150 16.91 44.37 -0.72
CA VAL A 150 16.68 43.89 -2.08
C VAL A 150 15.19 43.90 -2.35
N VAL A 151 14.79 44.64 -3.38
CA VAL A 151 13.38 44.77 -3.81
C VAL A 151 13.11 43.79 -4.94
N ILE A 152 12.06 42.99 -4.81
CA ILE A 152 11.67 41.96 -5.78
C ILE A 152 10.25 42.27 -6.32
N ASP A 153 10.12 42.34 -7.64
CA ASP A 153 8.86 42.48 -8.39
C ASP A 153 8.66 41.18 -9.20
N ALA A 154 7.71 40.35 -8.78
CA ALA A 154 7.46 39.05 -9.38
C ALA A 154 6.28 39.13 -10.35
N LYS A 155 6.57 39.48 -11.60
CA LYS A 155 5.59 39.39 -12.67
C LYS A 155 5.47 37.98 -13.22
N MET A 156 4.40 37.28 -12.84
CA MET A 156 4.07 35.99 -13.42
C MET A 156 3.24 36.16 -14.70
N THR A 157 3.73 35.70 -15.85
CA THR A 157 2.94 35.61 -17.10
C THR A 157 2.61 34.16 -17.41
N LEU A 158 1.49 33.66 -16.89
CA LEU A 158 1.04 32.27 -17.07
C LEU A 158 0.88 31.88 -18.55
N VAL A 159 0.43 32.83 -19.37
CA VAL A 159 0.27 32.69 -20.83
C VAL A 159 1.62 32.46 -21.54
N ALA A 160 2.71 33.06 -21.06
CA ALA A 160 4.05 32.89 -21.66
C ALA A 160 4.67 31.53 -21.27
N TYR A 161 4.46 31.08 -20.03
CA TYR A 161 4.92 29.77 -19.54
C TYR A 161 4.24 28.60 -20.28
N GLU A 162 2.92 28.67 -20.48
CA GLU A 162 2.17 27.64 -21.23
C GLU A 162 2.62 27.58 -22.70
N ARG A 163 2.86 28.73 -23.35
CA ARG A 163 3.39 28.77 -24.74
C ARG A 163 4.79 28.18 -24.86
N TYR A 164 5.61 28.31 -23.82
CA TYR A 164 6.95 27.72 -23.81
C TYR A 164 6.89 26.19 -23.68
N PHE A 165 6.01 25.66 -22.81
CA PHE A 165 5.88 24.22 -22.56
C PHE A 165 5.01 23.45 -23.58
N LYS A 166 4.11 24.13 -24.30
CA LYS A 166 3.29 23.52 -25.36
C LYS A 166 3.99 23.43 -26.74
N ARG A 167 5.30 23.61 -26.79
CA ARG A 167 6.11 23.49 -28.01
C ARG A 167 6.87 22.17 -28.00
#